data_AF-A0A8X6LKT9-F1
#
_entry.id   AF-A0A8X6LKT9-F1
#
_cell.length_a   1.000
_cell.length_b   1.000
_cell.length_c   1.000
_cell.angle_alpha   90.00
_cell.angle_beta   90.00
_cell.angle_gamma   90.00
#
_symmetry.space_group_name_H-M   'P 1'
#
loop_
_entity.id
_entity.type
_entity.pdbx_description
1 polymer ?
#
loop_
_entity_poly.entity_id
_entity_poly.type
_entity_poly.pdbx_seq_one_letter_code
_entity_poly.pdbx_strand_id
1 'polypeptide(L)'
;MQLCYGHRRAYTNILKATNRCFLCTNRGQVQNNCFRKEKYCCSKCREKHHVSICKTPTNEQSAITSTNKIDTSTYNFVHLQTARVFITGSNGITKLTRCLLDGGSQSSFISSDLVDTLKLPVISTRPLDLQAFESPTSFSHKRRQVQLSSIWDKSKVNVIAFESSNRYASHPSSPTDVSRFAKSKRMKLADPDDSLSSLPIEILIGADFYWNVMHSDAPVKLSDSLALVPSSFGWILSGSRSHATVSFNPTVHSINVDILTHKLDNMVRNFWNLESIGIQPIQEKLRLSTHNAELLTNFHQSFKIIDGRQVVHLPWKPEVQLTSSNYDTAIHRFNPLRGLTFFR
;
A
#
# COMPACT_ATOMS: atom_id res chain seq x y z
N MET A 1 -2.38 21.49 -20.31
CA MET A 1 -0.93 21.30 -20.57
C MET A 1 -0.04 22.47 -20.09
N GLN A 2 -0.60 23.59 -19.61
CA GLN A 2 0.16 24.79 -19.22
C GLN A 2 0.53 24.91 -17.72
N LEU A 3 -0.10 24.14 -16.83
CA LEU A 3 0.15 24.20 -15.38
C LEU A 3 1.47 23.51 -14.95
N CYS A 4 2.15 22.76 -15.83
CA CYS A 4 3.33 21.98 -15.46
C CYS A 4 4.68 22.67 -15.69
N TYR A 5 4.72 23.86 -16.32
CA TYR A 5 5.97 24.56 -16.64
C TYR A 5 6.55 25.38 -15.46
N GLY A 6 5.71 25.89 -14.55
CA GLY A 6 6.13 26.77 -13.43
C GLY A 6 7.05 26.09 -12.41
N HIS A 7 6.73 24.85 -11.99
CA HIS A 7 7.50 24.16 -10.94
C HIS A 7 8.92 23.75 -11.35
N ARG A 8 9.23 23.59 -12.66
CA ARG A 8 10.62 23.24 -13.09
C ARG A 8 11.56 24.43 -12.87
N ARG A 9 11.08 25.64 -13.16
CA ARG A 9 11.84 26.88 -12.96
C ARG A 9 12.13 27.09 -11.48
N ALA A 10 11.16 26.86 -10.59
CA ALA A 10 11.35 27.03 -9.15
C ALA A 10 12.50 26.16 -8.58
N TYR A 11 12.49 24.84 -8.80
CA TYR A 11 13.54 23.94 -8.29
C TYR A 11 14.90 24.19 -8.94
N THR A 12 14.93 24.50 -10.25
CA THR A 12 16.18 24.82 -10.94
C THR A 12 16.78 26.13 -10.42
N ASN A 13 15.94 27.12 -10.10
CA ASN A 13 16.37 28.39 -9.52
C ASN A 13 16.88 28.22 -8.09
N ILE A 14 16.25 27.37 -7.27
CA ILE A 14 16.73 27.05 -5.91
C ILE A 14 18.10 26.37 -5.96
N LEU A 15 18.31 25.41 -6.86
CA LEU A 15 19.60 24.72 -6.99
C LEU A 15 20.70 25.64 -7.51
N LYS A 16 20.38 26.55 -8.43
CA LYS A 16 21.30 27.61 -8.88
C LYS A 16 21.63 28.60 -7.76
N ALA A 17 20.62 29.09 -7.03
CA ALA A 17 20.79 30.03 -5.92
C ALA A 17 21.58 29.43 -4.75
N THR A 18 21.51 28.11 -4.55
CA THR A 18 22.23 27.40 -3.47
C THR A 18 23.54 26.74 -3.92
N ASN A 19 23.97 27.01 -5.16
CA ASN A 19 25.17 26.47 -5.81
C ASN A 19 25.26 24.92 -5.70
N ARG A 20 24.17 24.22 -6.04
CA ARG A 20 24.04 22.77 -5.98
C ARG A 20 23.91 22.14 -7.36
N CYS A 21 24.54 20.99 -7.54
CA CYS A 21 24.53 20.24 -8.80
C CYS A 21 23.12 19.69 -9.12
N PHE A 22 22.69 19.81 -10.38
CA PHE A 22 21.41 19.27 -10.84
C PHE A 22 21.36 17.74 -10.89
N LEU A 23 22.52 17.08 -10.93
CA LEU A 23 22.63 15.61 -10.95
C LEU A 23 22.69 15.03 -9.54
N CYS A 24 23.56 15.55 -8.67
CA CYS A 24 23.82 14.94 -7.36
C CYS A 24 23.37 15.79 -6.17
N THR A 25 22.88 17.02 -6.37
CA THR A 25 22.47 17.99 -5.33
C THR A 25 23.57 18.43 -4.34
N ASN A 26 24.81 17.97 -4.54
CA ASN A 26 25.97 18.42 -3.77
C ASN A 26 26.30 19.89 -4.06
N ARG A 27 26.77 20.61 -3.03
CA ARG A 27 27.21 22.00 -3.14
C ARG A 27 28.57 22.12 -3.86
N GLY A 28 28.80 23.27 -4.50
CA GLY A 28 30.11 23.68 -5.01
C GLY A 28 30.45 23.18 -6.41
N GLN A 29 29.51 22.52 -7.11
CA GLN A 29 29.72 22.07 -8.50
C GLN A 29 28.42 22.14 -9.30
N VAL A 30 28.51 22.55 -10.57
CA VAL A 30 27.40 22.56 -11.52
C VAL A 30 27.37 21.25 -12.33
N GLN A 31 26.24 20.97 -12.99
CA GLN A 31 26.00 19.72 -13.73
C GLN A 31 27.15 19.30 -14.67
N ASN A 32 27.77 20.25 -15.36
CA ASN A 32 28.83 19.97 -16.34
C ASN A 32 30.16 19.53 -15.70
N ASN A 33 30.41 19.94 -14.45
CA ASN A 33 31.63 19.63 -13.69
C ASN A 33 31.39 18.55 -12.62
N CYS A 34 30.28 17.82 -12.71
CA CYS A 34 29.97 16.77 -11.76
C CYS A 34 30.82 15.52 -12.05
N PHE A 35 31.58 15.06 -11.06
CA PHE A 35 32.35 13.80 -11.13
C PHE A 35 31.49 12.57 -11.45
N ARG A 36 30.16 12.64 -11.22
CA ARG A 36 29.21 11.56 -11.53
C ARG A 36 28.45 11.77 -12.84
N LYS A 37 28.80 12.75 -13.67
CA LYS A 37 28.02 13.17 -14.86
C LYS A 37 27.70 12.06 -15.87
N GLU A 38 28.58 11.07 -15.99
CA GLU A 38 28.41 9.94 -16.92
C GLU A 38 27.68 8.75 -16.30
N LYS A 39 27.79 8.57 -14.98
CA LYS A 39 27.20 7.44 -14.24
C LYS A 39 25.85 7.77 -13.60
N TYR A 40 25.50 9.05 -13.52
CA TYR A 40 24.32 9.49 -12.79
C TYR A 40 23.15 9.76 -13.73
N CYS A 41 22.15 8.89 -13.66
CA CYS A 41 20.85 9.05 -14.28
C CYS A 41 19.75 8.93 -13.21
N CYS A 42 18.63 9.60 -13.44
CA CYS A 42 17.47 9.50 -12.57
C CYS A 42 16.96 8.06 -12.52
N SER A 43 16.80 7.47 -11.33
CA SER A 43 16.29 6.11 -11.19
C SER A 43 14.83 5.95 -11.64
N LYS A 44 14.05 7.05 -11.70
CA LYS A 44 12.64 7.03 -12.14
C LYS A 44 12.47 7.08 -13.66
N CYS A 45 13.20 7.95 -14.36
CA CYS A 45 12.99 8.18 -15.80
C CYS A 45 14.26 8.07 -16.66
N ARG A 46 15.40 7.68 -16.06
CA ARG A 46 16.72 7.53 -16.70
C ARG A 46 17.31 8.79 -17.35
N GLU A 47 16.70 9.96 -17.15
CA GLU A 47 17.21 11.25 -17.61
C GLU A 47 18.25 11.89 -16.67
N LYS A 48 19.00 12.88 -17.17
CA LYS A 48 20.09 13.56 -16.44
C LYS A 48 19.59 14.57 -15.40
N HIS A 49 19.12 14.09 -14.24
CA HIS A 49 18.78 14.88 -13.06
C HIS A 49 18.73 14.04 -11.78
N HIS A 50 18.80 14.68 -10.61
CA HIS A 50 18.59 14.02 -9.32
C HIS A 50 17.15 13.52 -9.18
N VAL A 51 16.94 12.31 -8.65
CA VAL A 51 15.62 11.66 -8.53
C VAL A 51 14.54 12.52 -7.85
N SER A 52 14.93 13.37 -6.90
CA SER A 52 14.01 14.30 -6.22
C SER A 52 13.47 15.44 -7.09
N ILE A 53 14.05 15.65 -8.27
CA ILE A 53 13.65 16.68 -9.26
C ILE A 53 12.81 16.04 -10.39
N CYS A 54 12.68 14.71 -10.37
CA CYS A 54 11.99 13.97 -11.41
C CYS A 54 10.49 14.24 -11.42
N LYS A 55 9.96 14.58 -12.60
CA LYS A 55 8.55 14.96 -12.83
C LYS A 55 7.69 13.86 -13.39
N THR A 56 8.27 12.73 -13.81
CA THR A 56 7.43 11.59 -14.17
C THR A 56 6.61 11.25 -12.95
N PRO A 57 5.25 11.21 -13.04
CA PRO A 57 4.45 10.65 -11.98
C PRO A 57 5.11 9.32 -11.67
N THR A 58 5.43 9.11 -10.41
CA THR A 58 5.99 7.83 -10.02
C THR A 58 5.03 6.81 -10.61
N ASN A 59 5.53 5.86 -11.39
CA ASN A 59 4.94 4.53 -11.34
C ASN A 59 5.25 4.01 -9.91
N GLU A 60 4.73 4.73 -8.91
CA GLU A 60 4.15 4.13 -7.74
C GLU A 60 3.04 3.30 -8.37
N GLN A 61 3.40 2.08 -8.81
CA GLN A 61 2.65 0.95 -8.31
C GLN A 61 2.46 1.27 -6.84
N SER A 62 1.26 1.76 -6.50
CA SER A 62 0.87 2.15 -5.16
C SER A 62 1.54 1.14 -4.26
N ALA A 63 2.55 1.58 -3.50
CA ALA A 63 3.14 0.70 -2.53
C ALA A 63 1.96 0.35 -1.63
N ILE A 64 1.44 -0.87 -1.80
CA ILE A 64 0.36 -1.39 -1.00
C ILE A 64 0.92 -1.33 0.40
N THR A 65 0.53 -0.31 1.16
CA THR A 65 0.87 -0.17 2.56
C THR A 65 0.11 -1.29 3.24
N SER A 66 0.73 -2.47 3.32
CA SER A 66 0.35 -3.48 4.29
C SER A 66 0.63 -2.86 5.64
N THR A 67 -0.42 -2.37 6.30
CA THR A 67 -0.35 -1.59 7.53
C THR A 67 0.02 -2.42 8.77
N ASN A 68 0.43 -3.68 8.62
CA ASN A 68 0.83 -4.53 9.75
C ASN A 68 2.11 -5.32 9.44
N LYS A 69 3.22 -4.60 9.21
CA LYS A 69 4.56 -5.16 9.40
C LYS A 69 4.89 -5.05 10.89
N ILE A 70 4.74 -6.15 11.63
CA ILE A 70 5.21 -6.23 13.01
C ILE A 70 6.68 -6.65 12.94
N ASP A 71 7.58 -5.75 13.32
CA ASP A 71 9.01 -6.04 13.37
C ASP A 71 9.34 -6.62 14.76
N THR A 72 9.15 -7.92 14.92
CA THR A 72 9.67 -8.64 16.08
C THR A 72 10.80 -9.54 15.62
N SER A 73 12.01 -9.32 16.14
CA SER A 73 13.16 -10.20 15.99
C SER A 73 12.92 -11.52 16.72
N THR A 74 12.05 -12.37 16.19
CA THR A 74 11.76 -13.69 16.74
C THR A 74 12.67 -14.73 16.10
N TYR A 75 13.36 -15.51 16.93
CA TYR A 75 14.13 -16.71 16.52
C TYR A 75 13.27 -17.87 16.02
N ASN A 76 11.96 -17.66 15.91
CA ASN A 76 10.97 -18.64 15.49
C ASN A 76 10.40 -18.22 14.14
N PHE A 77 10.37 -19.16 13.19
CA PHE A 77 9.75 -18.97 11.88
C PHE A 77 8.54 -19.88 11.74
N VAL A 78 7.40 -19.34 11.31
CA VAL A 78 6.17 -20.12 11.08
C VAL A 78 6.06 -20.45 9.60
N HIS A 79 6.08 -21.73 9.28
CA HIS A 79 5.80 -22.22 7.94
C HIS A 79 4.28 -22.28 7.72
N LEU A 80 3.84 -21.49 6.74
CA LEU A 80 2.49 -21.54 6.22
C LEU A 80 2.34 -22.77 5.33
N GLN A 81 1.10 -23.26 5.20
CA GLN A 81 0.79 -24.38 4.34
C GLN A 81 0.82 -23.95 2.88
N THR A 82 1.96 -24.17 2.22
CA THR A 82 2.15 -23.82 0.82
C THR A 82 2.31 -25.07 -0.04
N ALA A 83 1.82 -24.98 -1.28
CA ALA A 83 2.01 -26.01 -2.29
C ALA A 83 2.29 -25.36 -3.65
N ARG A 84 3.15 -25.99 -4.45
CA ARG A 84 3.37 -25.63 -5.85
C ARG A 84 2.42 -26.42 -6.73
N VAL A 85 1.83 -25.73 -7.69
CA VAL A 85 0.81 -26.28 -8.57
C VAL A 85 0.99 -25.77 -10.00
N PHE A 86 0.65 -26.62 -10.95
CA PHE A 86 0.49 -26.22 -12.35
C PHE A 86 -0.95 -25.82 -12.64
N ILE A 87 -1.12 -24.77 -13.43
CA ILE A 87 -2.42 -24.33 -13.95
C ILE A 87 -2.29 -24.10 -15.45
N THR A 88 -3.24 -24.65 -16.19
CA THR A 88 -3.35 -24.46 -17.63
C THR A 88 -4.52 -23.52 -17.94
N GLY A 89 -4.23 -22.46 -18.68
CA GLY A 89 -5.18 -21.48 -19.16
C GLY A 89 -5.99 -21.97 -20.36
N SER A 90 -7.06 -21.23 -20.69
CA SER A 90 -7.86 -21.49 -21.91
C SER A 90 -7.05 -21.27 -23.19
N ASN A 91 -5.98 -20.48 -23.09
CA ASN A 91 -5.01 -20.23 -24.15
C ASN A 91 -3.96 -21.35 -24.32
N GLY A 92 -4.07 -22.45 -23.55
CA GLY A 92 -3.11 -23.56 -23.56
C GLY A 92 -1.81 -23.29 -22.81
N ILE A 93 -1.60 -22.08 -22.28
CA ILE A 93 -0.41 -21.75 -21.49
C ILE A 93 -0.50 -22.46 -20.15
N THR A 94 0.56 -23.14 -19.74
CA THR A 94 0.68 -23.73 -18.41
C THR A 94 1.70 -22.95 -17.59
N LYS A 95 1.32 -22.53 -16.37
CA LYS A 95 2.19 -21.81 -15.44
C LYS A 95 2.34 -22.60 -14.14
N LEU A 96 3.59 -22.68 -13.67
CA LEU A 96 3.92 -23.12 -12.32
C LEU A 96 3.74 -21.93 -11.37
N THR A 97 2.97 -22.11 -10.31
CA THR A 97 2.75 -21.09 -9.28
C THR A 97 2.63 -21.73 -7.90
N ARG A 98 2.45 -20.92 -6.86
CA ARG A 98 2.27 -21.36 -5.48
C ARG A 98 0.89 -20.99 -4.96
N CYS A 99 0.25 -21.93 -4.29
CA CYS A 99 -0.94 -21.68 -3.48
C CYS A 99 -0.62 -21.72 -1.99
N LEU A 100 -1.37 -20.92 -1.23
CA LEU A 100 -1.45 -20.93 0.22
C LEU A 100 -2.77 -21.61 0.62
N LEU A 101 -2.72 -22.55 1.54
CA LEU A 101 -3.91 -23.16 2.13
C LEU A 101 -4.20 -22.48 3.46
N ASP A 102 -5.37 -21.86 3.55
CA ASP A 102 -5.79 -21.08 4.70
C ASP A 102 -7.23 -21.44 5.09
N GLY A 103 -7.38 -22.34 6.05
CA GLY A 103 -8.68 -22.70 6.62
C GLY A 103 -9.35 -21.57 7.41
N GLY A 104 -8.64 -20.46 7.69
CA GLY A 104 -9.22 -19.26 8.33
C GLY A 104 -9.95 -18.35 7.35
N SER A 105 -9.73 -18.51 6.04
CA SER A 105 -10.42 -17.76 5.00
C SER A 105 -11.66 -18.51 4.53
N GLN A 106 -12.85 -17.91 4.59
CA GLN A 106 -14.09 -18.57 4.14
C GLN A 106 -14.16 -18.82 2.62
N SER A 107 -13.35 -18.12 1.84
CA SER A 107 -13.38 -18.17 0.37
C SER A 107 -11.98 -18.27 -0.21
N SER A 108 -11.88 -18.90 -1.38
CA SER A 108 -10.65 -18.99 -2.16
C SER A 108 -10.43 -17.75 -3.05
N PHE A 109 -9.17 -17.40 -3.32
CA PHE A 109 -8.77 -16.23 -4.10
C PHE A 109 -7.68 -16.56 -5.14
N ILE A 110 -7.70 -15.86 -6.27
CA ILE A 110 -6.70 -15.95 -7.33
C ILE A 110 -6.26 -14.56 -7.80
N SER A 111 -4.96 -14.39 -8.03
CA SER A 111 -4.36 -13.14 -8.51
C SER A 111 -4.90 -12.73 -9.89
N SER A 112 -5.28 -11.46 -10.05
CA SER A 112 -5.61 -10.87 -11.35
C SER A 112 -4.49 -11.03 -12.39
N ASP A 113 -3.22 -10.90 -11.98
CA ASP A 113 -2.06 -11.06 -12.88
C ASP A 113 -2.02 -12.49 -13.48
N LEU A 114 -2.32 -13.49 -12.66
CA LEU A 114 -2.38 -14.89 -13.08
C LEU A 114 -3.59 -15.16 -13.99
N VAL A 115 -4.75 -14.58 -13.67
CA VAL A 115 -5.96 -14.65 -14.49
C VAL A 115 -5.71 -14.07 -15.88
N ASP A 116 -5.09 -12.90 -15.96
CA ASP A 116 -4.81 -12.20 -17.22
C ASP A 116 -3.79 -12.95 -18.08
N THR A 117 -2.79 -13.56 -17.44
CA THR A 117 -1.76 -14.38 -18.10
C THR A 117 -2.38 -15.64 -18.73
N LEU A 118 -3.24 -16.33 -17.98
CA LEU A 118 -3.81 -17.62 -18.38
C LEU A 118 -5.16 -17.50 -19.10
N LYS A 119 -5.70 -16.28 -19.24
CA LYS A 119 -7.02 -16.01 -19.84
C LYS A 119 -8.12 -16.88 -19.22
N LEU A 120 -8.13 -16.99 -17.90
CA LEU A 120 -9.11 -17.82 -17.19
C LEU A 120 -10.52 -17.24 -17.37
N PRO A 121 -11.55 -18.03 -17.72
CA PRO A 121 -12.89 -17.51 -17.97
C PRO A 121 -13.58 -17.02 -16.69
N VAL A 122 -14.46 -16.02 -16.82
CA VAL A 122 -15.38 -15.63 -15.73
C VAL A 122 -16.49 -16.67 -15.67
N ILE A 123 -16.72 -17.27 -14.52
CA ILE A 123 -17.85 -18.20 -14.34
C ILE A 123 -19.05 -17.55 -13.66
N SER A 124 -18.81 -16.55 -12.81
CA SER A 124 -19.87 -15.76 -12.17
C SER A 124 -19.28 -14.48 -11.56
N THR A 125 -20.16 -13.57 -11.19
CA THR A 125 -19.83 -12.36 -10.42
C THR A 125 -20.71 -12.35 -9.18
N ARG A 126 -20.12 -12.17 -7.99
CA ARG A 126 -20.86 -12.16 -6.72
C ARG A 126 -20.38 -11.05 -5.79
N PRO A 127 -21.25 -10.48 -4.94
CA PRO A 127 -20.80 -9.65 -3.84
C PRO A 127 -19.92 -10.47 -2.91
N LEU A 128 -18.83 -9.88 -2.46
CA LEU A 128 -17.93 -10.41 -1.46
C LEU A 128 -17.83 -9.38 -0.33
N ASP A 129 -18.23 -9.80 0.86
CA ASP A 129 -18.08 -9.02 2.07
C ASP A 129 -16.71 -9.32 2.67
N LEU A 130 -15.79 -8.38 2.53
CA LEU A 130 -14.45 -8.50 3.08
C LEU A 130 -14.45 -7.89 4.48
N GLN A 131 -14.58 -8.75 5.49
CA GLN A 131 -14.45 -8.37 6.90
C GLN A 131 -13.03 -8.72 7.38
N ALA A 132 -12.12 -7.75 7.28
CA ALA A 132 -10.81 -7.83 7.93
C ALA A 132 -10.74 -6.67 8.94
N PHE A 133 -10.74 -6.99 10.24
CA PHE A 133 -10.65 -6.05 11.38
C PHE A 133 -11.53 -4.79 11.25
N GLU A 134 -12.68 -4.79 11.93
CA GLU A 134 -13.52 -3.60 12.23
C GLU A 134 -13.91 -2.67 11.06
N SER A 135 -14.02 -3.18 9.82
CA SER A 135 -14.63 -2.41 8.73
C SER A 135 -15.40 -3.31 7.74
N PRO A 136 -16.72 -3.13 7.61
CA PRO A 136 -17.49 -3.84 6.60
C PRO A 136 -17.41 -3.10 5.26
N THR A 137 -16.91 -3.77 4.22
CA THR A 137 -17.10 -3.33 2.85
C THR A 137 -17.54 -4.48 1.95
N SER A 138 -18.52 -4.21 1.08
CA SER A 138 -19.05 -5.17 0.11
C SER A 138 -18.75 -4.70 -1.30
N PHE A 139 -18.05 -5.52 -2.08
CA PHE A 139 -17.74 -5.24 -3.47
C PHE A 139 -18.11 -6.42 -4.35
N SER A 140 -18.41 -6.15 -5.62
CA SER A 140 -18.73 -7.20 -6.58
C SER A 140 -17.44 -7.76 -7.19
N HIS A 141 -17.16 -9.03 -6.94
CA HIS A 141 -15.94 -9.70 -7.41
C HIS A 141 -16.26 -10.79 -8.44
N LYS A 142 -15.43 -10.88 -9.48
CA LYS A 142 -15.48 -11.95 -10.47
C LYS A 142 -14.96 -13.24 -9.85
N ARG A 143 -15.58 -14.37 -10.19
CA ARG A 143 -15.13 -15.71 -9.82
C ARG A 143 -14.59 -16.45 -11.03
N ARG A 144 -13.52 -17.20 -10.82
CA ARG A 144 -12.81 -18.01 -11.82
C ARG A 144 -12.81 -19.46 -11.37
N GLN A 145 -13.03 -20.39 -12.30
CA GLN A 145 -12.80 -21.81 -12.07
C GLN A 145 -11.37 -22.14 -12.50
N VAL A 146 -10.65 -22.85 -11.64
CA VAL A 146 -9.23 -23.15 -11.83
C VAL A 146 -9.00 -24.63 -11.51
N GLN A 147 -8.31 -25.32 -12.40
CA GLN A 147 -7.84 -26.68 -12.15
C GLN A 147 -6.38 -26.64 -11.72
N LEU A 148 -6.14 -26.94 -10.45
CA LEU A 148 -4.81 -27.02 -9.87
C LEU A 148 -4.28 -28.44 -10.06
N SER A 149 -3.11 -28.60 -10.67
CA SER A 149 -2.47 -29.90 -10.87
C SER A 149 -1.22 -30.04 -10.01
N SER A 150 -1.06 -31.22 -9.43
CA SER A 150 0.15 -31.62 -8.70
C SER A 150 1.40 -31.53 -9.58
N ILE A 151 2.53 -31.16 -8.97
CA ILE A 151 3.84 -31.18 -9.65
C ILE A 151 4.46 -32.58 -9.71
N TRP A 152 3.84 -33.56 -9.03
CA TRP A 152 4.43 -34.87 -8.80
C TRP A 152 3.75 -36.03 -9.51
N ASP A 153 2.47 -35.86 -9.84
CA ASP A 153 1.60 -36.90 -10.39
C ASP A 153 0.40 -36.26 -11.10
N LYS A 154 -0.60 -37.08 -11.45
CA LYS A 154 -1.79 -36.64 -12.19
C LYS A 154 -2.90 -36.10 -11.27
N SER A 155 -2.64 -35.93 -9.98
CA SER A 155 -3.63 -35.44 -9.02
C SER A 155 -4.03 -34.01 -9.37
N LYS A 156 -5.33 -33.75 -9.31
CA LYS A 156 -5.95 -32.49 -9.72
C LYS A 156 -7.07 -32.10 -8.77
N VAL A 157 -7.16 -30.81 -8.45
CA VAL A 157 -8.25 -30.25 -7.66
C VAL A 157 -8.85 -29.08 -8.41
N ASN A 158 -10.17 -29.07 -8.56
CA ASN A 158 -10.89 -27.94 -9.13
C ASN A 158 -11.31 -26.99 -8.01
N VAL A 159 -10.95 -25.72 -8.14
CA VAL A 159 -11.25 -24.67 -7.17
C VAL A 159 -12.01 -23.56 -7.88
N ILE A 160 -12.96 -22.95 -7.17
CA ILE A 160 -13.55 -21.70 -7.61
C ILE A 160 -13.04 -20.58 -6.71
N ALA A 161 -12.37 -19.59 -7.30
CA ALA A 161 -11.72 -18.53 -6.56
C ALA A 161 -12.22 -17.14 -7.00
N PHE A 162 -12.31 -16.21 -6.06
CA PHE A 162 -12.51 -14.80 -6.36
C PHE A 162 -11.24 -14.19 -6.94
N GLU A 163 -11.39 -13.39 -7.99
CA GLU A 163 -10.30 -12.60 -8.54
C GLU A 163 -9.92 -11.47 -7.57
N SER A 164 -8.64 -11.34 -7.29
CA SER A 164 -8.08 -10.36 -6.36
C SER A 164 -6.79 -9.75 -6.91
N SER A 165 -6.65 -8.43 -6.73
CA SER A 165 -5.41 -7.69 -7.00
C SER A 165 -4.40 -7.77 -5.84
N ASN A 166 -4.74 -8.44 -4.75
CA ASN A 166 -3.86 -8.54 -3.58
C ASN A 166 -2.58 -9.32 -3.88
N ARG A 167 -1.50 -8.86 -3.26
CA ARG A 167 -0.18 -9.51 -3.35
C ARG A 167 0.18 -10.12 -2.02
N TYR A 168 0.57 -11.39 -2.06
CA TYR A 168 1.01 -12.10 -0.88
C TYR A 168 2.47 -11.76 -0.58
N ALA A 169 2.81 -11.65 0.70
CA ALA A 169 4.20 -11.57 1.11
C ALA A 169 4.96 -12.85 0.71
N SER A 170 6.24 -12.70 0.39
CA SER A 170 7.11 -13.83 0.06
C SER A 170 7.16 -14.83 1.21
N HIS A 171 7.08 -16.11 0.89
CA HIS A 171 7.20 -17.20 1.84
C HIS A 171 8.26 -18.21 1.36
N PRO A 172 9.17 -18.67 2.22
CA PRO A 172 10.19 -19.65 1.84
C PRO A 172 9.57 -21.01 1.50
N SER A 173 10.21 -21.74 0.58
CA SER A 173 9.93 -23.17 0.38
C SER A 173 10.36 -24.01 1.59
N SER A 174 10.10 -25.31 1.52
CA SER A 174 10.53 -26.27 2.54
C SER A 174 12.05 -26.22 2.77
N PRO A 175 12.53 -26.04 4.01
CA PRO A 175 13.96 -25.98 4.31
C PRO A 175 14.76 -27.23 3.88
N THR A 176 16.07 -27.08 3.73
CA THR A 176 16.94 -28.15 3.22
C THR A 176 16.94 -29.41 4.10
N ASP A 177 16.90 -29.26 5.42
CA ASP A 177 16.83 -30.39 6.37
C ASP A 177 15.49 -31.14 6.28
N VAL A 178 14.37 -30.42 6.16
CA VAL A 178 13.05 -31.02 5.86
C VAL A 178 13.09 -31.76 4.52
N SER A 179 13.72 -31.16 3.51
CA SER A 179 13.90 -31.78 2.21
C SER A 179 14.75 -33.05 2.26
N ARG A 180 15.81 -33.11 3.09
CA ARG A 180 16.61 -34.32 3.31
C ARG A 180 15.79 -35.41 4.02
N PHE A 181 15.04 -35.05 5.06
CA PHE A 181 14.15 -35.97 5.76
C PHE A 181 13.11 -36.58 4.80
N ALA A 182 12.40 -35.74 4.04
CA ALA A 182 11.40 -36.17 3.08
C ALA A 182 12.00 -37.13 2.02
N LYS A 183 13.18 -36.80 1.47
CA LYS A 183 13.91 -37.68 0.55
C LYS A 183 14.23 -39.05 1.17
N SER A 184 14.71 -39.07 2.42
CA SER A 184 15.03 -40.32 3.12
C SER A 184 13.81 -41.24 3.34
N LYS A 185 12.62 -40.64 3.46
CA LYS A 185 11.34 -41.33 3.63
C LYS A 185 10.56 -41.50 2.33
N ARG A 186 11.15 -41.12 1.17
CA ARG A 186 10.49 -41.12 -0.15
C ARG A 186 9.19 -40.31 -0.18
N MET A 187 9.11 -39.25 0.61
CA MET A 187 7.99 -38.32 0.67
C MET A 187 8.18 -37.19 -0.34
N LYS A 188 7.14 -36.89 -1.12
CA LYS A 188 7.13 -35.79 -2.09
C LYS A 188 6.58 -34.53 -1.42
N LEU A 189 7.43 -33.52 -1.19
CA LEU A 189 7.00 -32.26 -0.58
C LEU A 189 6.14 -31.45 -1.55
N ALA A 190 5.06 -30.87 -1.06
CA ALA A 190 4.17 -30.05 -1.89
C ALA A 190 4.84 -28.75 -2.38
N ASP A 191 5.84 -28.28 -1.64
CA ASP A 191 6.60 -27.07 -1.96
C ASP A 191 8.10 -27.25 -1.70
N PRO A 192 8.78 -28.00 -2.58
CA PRO A 192 10.19 -28.34 -2.42
C PRO A 192 11.09 -27.11 -2.64
N ASP A 193 12.26 -27.12 -2.01
CA ASP A 193 13.34 -26.18 -2.29
C ASP A 193 14.21 -26.74 -3.41
N ASP A 194 14.03 -26.22 -4.62
CA ASP A 194 14.63 -26.71 -5.86
C ASP A 194 15.21 -25.57 -6.71
N SER A 195 16.02 -24.68 -6.14
CA SER A 195 16.80 -23.63 -6.86
C SER A 195 15.98 -22.58 -7.66
N LEU A 196 14.68 -22.79 -7.88
CA LEU A 196 13.70 -21.81 -8.35
C LEU A 196 13.26 -20.94 -7.17
N SER A 197 14.21 -20.21 -6.60
CA SER A 197 13.95 -19.30 -5.49
C SER A 197 13.00 -18.19 -5.94
N SER A 198 11.87 -18.07 -5.23
CA SER A 198 10.87 -16.97 -5.27
C SER A 198 9.65 -17.08 -6.20
N LEU A 199 9.03 -18.26 -6.32
CA LEU A 199 7.66 -18.29 -6.85
C LEU A 199 6.70 -17.52 -5.91
N PRO A 200 5.97 -16.51 -6.42
CA PRO A 200 4.98 -15.79 -5.63
C PRO A 200 3.82 -16.72 -5.28
N ILE A 201 3.21 -16.49 -4.11
CA ILE A 201 1.89 -17.04 -3.83
C ILE A 201 0.91 -16.21 -4.66
N GLU A 202 0.18 -16.85 -5.56
CA GLU A 202 -0.81 -16.20 -6.43
C GLU A 202 -2.23 -16.69 -6.16
N ILE A 203 -2.39 -17.66 -5.26
CA ILE A 203 -3.65 -18.34 -4.97
C ILE A 203 -3.77 -18.60 -3.47
N LEU A 204 -4.94 -18.31 -2.91
CA LEU A 204 -5.34 -18.75 -1.58
C LEU A 204 -6.48 -19.75 -1.73
N ILE A 205 -6.35 -20.90 -1.07
CA ILE A 205 -7.38 -21.91 -0.95
C ILE A 205 -7.99 -21.78 0.44
N GLY A 206 -9.21 -21.25 0.47
CA GLY A 206 -10.00 -21.06 1.68
C GLY A 206 -10.66 -22.34 2.16
N ALA A 207 -11.38 -22.27 3.28
CA ALA A 207 -12.18 -23.33 3.87
C ALA A 207 -13.23 -23.93 2.91
N ASP A 208 -13.64 -23.18 1.88
CA ASP A 208 -14.54 -23.63 0.82
C ASP A 208 -13.97 -24.78 -0.03
N PHE A 209 -12.64 -24.88 -0.15
CA PHE A 209 -11.95 -25.95 -0.88
C PHE A 209 -10.79 -26.61 -0.11
N TYR A 210 -10.47 -26.14 1.09
CA TYR A 210 -9.33 -26.62 1.90
C TYR A 210 -9.37 -28.14 2.08
N TRP A 211 -10.51 -28.68 2.49
CA TRP A 211 -10.69 -30.11 2.72
C TRP A 211 -10.79 -30.94 1.43
N ASN A 212 -10.97 -30.31 0.26
CA ASN A 212 -10.83 -30.99 -1.02
C ASN A 212 -9.36 -31.23 -1.41
N VAL A 213 -8.43 -30.48 -0.81
CA VAL A 213 -6.99 -30.62 -1.06
C VAL A 213 -6.32 -31.51 -0.02
N MET A 214 -6.74 -31.41 1.25
CA MET A 214 -6.15 -32.18 2.35
C MET A 214 -6.57 -33.65 2.32
N HIS A 215 -5.65 -34.54 2.68
CA HIS A 215 -5.96 -35.95 2.91
C HIS A 215 -6.26 -36.22 4.39
N SER A 216 -6.98 -37.30 4.67
CA SER A 216 -7.31 -37.75 6.03
C SER A 216 -6.19 -38.53 6.73
N ASP A 217 -5.11 -38.85 6.01
CA ASP A 217 -3.95 -39.55 6.55
C ASP A 217 -3.28 -38.76 7.69
N ALA A 218 -2.69 -39.47 8.65
CA ALA A 218 -2.07 -38.85 9.81
C ALA A 218 -0.88 -37.96 9.43
N PRO A 219 -0.75 -36.74 10.00
CA PRO A 219 0.44 -35.92 9.83
C PRO A 219 1.69 -36.58 10.40
N VAL A 220 2.84 -36.34 9.78
CA VAL A 220 4.15 -36.73 10.31
C VAL A 220 4.74 -35.57 11.10
N LYS A 221 4.78 -35.71 12.43
CA LYS A 221 5.43 -34.71 13.30
C LYS A 221 6.94 -34.73 13.10
N LEU A 222 7.50 -33.55 12.83
CA LEU A 222 8.95 -33.30 12.80
C LEU A 222 9.45 -32.76 14.15
N SER A 223 8.58 -32.04 14.87
CA SER A 223 8.74 -31.60 16.26
C SER A 223 7.36 -31.43 16.90
N ASP A 224 7.31 -30.92 18.13
CA ASP A 224 6.05 -30.59 18.81
C ASP A 224 5.23 -29.51 18.09
N SER A 225 5.91 -28.64 17.33
CA SER A 225 5.31 -27.48 16.68
C SER A 225 5.39 -27.50 15.15
N LEU A 226 5.96 -28.54 14.53
CA LEU A 226 6.18 -28.64 13.09
C LEU A 226 5.80 -30.03 12.57
N ALA A 227 5.03 -30.08 11.49
CA ALA A 227 4.58 -31.33 10.88
C ALA A 227 4.54 -31.26 9.35
N LEU A 228 4.57 -32.45 8.73
CA LEU A 228 4.22 -32.67 7.34
C LEU A 228 2.80 -33.21 7.26
N VAL A 229 1.94 -32.50 6.54
CA VAL A 229 0.51 -32.82 6.37
C VAL A 229 0.28 -33.35 4.95
N PRO A 230 -0.36 -34.51 4.78
CA PRO A 230 -0.60 -35.10 3.47
C PRO A 230 -1.71 -34.36 2.71
N SER A 231 -1.52 -34.18 1.40
CA SER A 231 -2.48 -33.51 0.51
C SER A 231 -2.40 -34.05 -0.92
N SER A 232 -3.36 -33.65 -1.75
CA SER A 232 -3.39 -33.95 -3.19
C SER A 232 -2.21 -33.37 -3.99
N PHE A 233 -1.44 -32.44 -3.41
CA PHE A 233 -0.25 -31.86 -4.04
C PHE A 233 1.06 -32.37 -3.43
N GLY A 234 1.00 -33.31 -2.48
CA GLY A 234 2.14 -33.83 -1.73
C GLY A 234 2.10 -33.46 -0.25
N TRP A 235 3.22 -33.66 0.44
CA TRP A 235 3.37 -33.38 1.87
C TRP A 235 3.63 -31.89 2.10
N ILE A 236 2.69 -31.21 2.73
CA ILE A 236 2.73 -29.79 3.06
C ILE A 236 3.45 -29.59 4.39
N LEU A 237 4.44 -28.71 4.43
CA LEU A 237 5.07 -28.30 5.68
C LEU A 237 4.18 -27.29 6.42
N SER A 238 3.94 -27.52 7.70
CA SER A 238 3.09 -26.65 8.51
C SER A 238 3.61 -26.55 9.94
N GLY A 239 3.65 -25.32 10.46
CA GLY A 239 3.90 -25.07 11.88
C GLY A 239 5.15 -24.23 12.15
N SER A 240 5.45 -24.06 13.43
CA SER A 240 6.54 -23.21 13.91
C SER A 240 7.84 -23.99 14.05
N ARG A 241 8.94 -23.34 13.68
CA ARG A 241 10.30 -23.85 13.82
C ARG A 241 11.11 -22.90 14.71
N SER A 242 11.64 -23.43 15.80
CA SER A 242 12.54 -22.72 16.72
C SER A 242 13.99 -22.71 16.22
N HIS A 243 14.76 -21.70 16.62
CA HIS A 243 16.19 -21.53 16.29
C HIS A 243 16.48 -21.50 14.78
N ALA A 244 15.54 -21.02 13.98
CA ALA A 244 15.74 -20.84 12.55
C ALA A 244 16.35 -19.44 12.33
N THR A 245 17.62 -19.37 11.90
CA THR A 245 18.22 -18.11 11.42
C THR A 245 17.67 -17.79 10.03
N VAL A 246 16.38 -17.47 9.97
CA VAL A 246 15.69 -17.09 8.75
C VAL A 246 15.50 -15.58 8.86
N SER A 247 16.19 -14.80 8.03
CA SER A 247 16.08 -13.33 8.01
C SER A 247 14.74 -12.88 7.39
N PHE A 248 13.62 -13.34 7.94
CA PHE A 248 12.28 -13.00 7.50
C PHE A 248 11.51 -12.47 8.68
N ASN A 249 11.05 -11.23 8.56
CA ASN A 249 10.20 -10.59 9.57
C ASN A 249 8.80 -11.23 9.49
N PRO A 250 8.07 -11.34 10.61
CA PRO A 250 6.71 -11.84 10.59
C PRO A 250 5.84 -10.98 9.67
N THR A 251 5.06 -11.62 8.80
CA THR A 251 4.20 -10.96 7.83
C THR A 251 2.75 -11.33 8.08
N VAL A 252 1.88 -10.33 8.15
CA VAL A 252 0.43 -10.52 8.10
C VAL A 252 -0.03 -10.25 6.67
N HIS A 253 -0.71 -11.21 6.06
CA HIS A 253 -1.34 -11.04 4.76
C HIS A 253 -2.69 -10.34 4.96
N SER A 254 -2.73 -9.02 4.77
CA SER A 254 -3.97 -8.26 4.74
C SER A 254 -4.50 -8.17 3.31
N ILE A 255 -5.77 -8.53 3.11
CA ILE A 255 -6.51 -8.18 1.91
C ILE A 255 -6.74 -6.67 1.97
N ASN A 256 -6.06 -5.91 1.11
CA ASN A 256 -6.30 -4.47 1.03
C ASN A 256 -7.45 -4.26 0.05
N VAL A 257 -8.51 -3.64 0.54
CA VAL A 257 -9.61 -3.23 -0.31
C VAL A 257 -9.34 -1.78 -0.63
N ASP A 258 -8.98 -1.50 -1.89
CA ASP A 258 -9.06 -0.16 -2.44
C ASP A 258 -10.54 0.23 -2.42
N ILE A 259 -10.98 0.75 -1.28
CA ILE A 259 -12.18 1.56 -1.23
C ILE A 259 -11.85 2.68 -2.19
N LEU A 260 -12.52 2.72 -3.35
CA LEU A 260 -12.59 3.92 -4.16
C LEU A 260 -13.23 4.98 -3.26
N THR A 261 -12.38 5.64 -2.48
CA THR A 261 -12.76 6.62 -1.47
C THR A 261 -13.37 7.82 -2.15
N HIS A 262 -13.44 7.93 -3.48
CA HIS A 262 -14.20 8.98 -4.15
C HIS A 262 -15.62 9.16 -3.60
N LYS A 263 -16.34 8.09 -3.22
CA LYS A 263 -17.66 8.25 -2.57
C LYS A 263 -17.57 8.72 -1.12
N LEU A 264 -16.65 8.17 -0.32
CA LEU A 264 -16.49 8.54 1.09
C LEU A 264 -15.85 9.93 1.24
N ASP A 265 -14.83 10.24 0.44
CA ASP A 265 -14.18 11.54 0.29
C ASP A 265 -15.17 12.59 -0.23
N ASN A 266 -16.05 12.28 -1.20
CA ASN A 266 -17.12 13.21 -1.56
C ASN A 266 -18.12 13.41 -0.43
N MET A 267 -18.49 12.36 0.30
CA MET A 267 -19.43 12.46 1.42
C MET A 267 -18.83 13.25 2.59
N VAL A 268 -17.55 13.04 2.90
CA VAL A 268 -16.78 13.79 3.90
C VAL A 268 -16.54 15.22 3.44
N ARG A 269 -16.17 15.45 2.18
CA ARG A 269 -16.05 16.80 1.60
C ARG A 269 -17.37 17.54 1.63
N ASN A 270 -18.49 16.87 1.33
CA ASN A 270 -19.82 17.46 1.42
C ASN A 270 -20.19 17.72 2.89
N PHE A 271 -19.84 16.83 3.81
CA PHE A 271 -20.05 17.04 5.25
C PHE A 271 -19.29 18.27 5.76
N TRP A 272 -18.06 18.51 5.26
CA TRP A 272 -17.26 19.69 5.57
C TRP A 272 -17.53 20.89 4.65
N ASN A 273 -18.45 20.76 3.68
CA ASN A 273 -18.85 21.87 2.84
C ASN A 273 -19.80 22.77 3.64
N LEU A 274 -19.41 24.01 3.85
CA LEU A 274 -20.21 25.03 4.56
C LEU A 274 -21.62 25.18 3.94
N GLU A 275 -21.74 24.96 2.63
CA GLU A 275 -23.03 25.00 1.92
C GLU A 275 -23.99 23.89 2.35
N SER A 276 -23.48 22.75 2.82
CA SER A 276 -24.27 21.57 3.20
C SER A 276 -24.92 21.70 4.58
N ILE A 277 -24.38 22.57 5.44
CA ILE A 277 -24.97 22.97 6.73
C ILE A 277 -25.82 24.25 6.62
N GLY A 278 -26.18 24.65 5.39
CA GLY A 278 -27.02 25.82 5.13
C GLY A 278 -26.29 27.16 5.22
N ILE A 279 -24.96 27.17 5.38
CA ILE A 279 -24.14 28.39 5.27
C ILE A 279 -23.81 28.59 3.79
N GLN A 280 -24.81 29.04 3.05
CA GLN A 280 -24.62 29.57 1.71
C GLN A 280 -23.96 30.96 1.83
N PRO A 281 -23.01 31.34 0.96
CA PRO A 281 -22.65 32.74 0.81
C PRO A 281 -23.94 33.46 0.43
N ILE A 282 -24.46 34.31 1.32
CA ILE A 282 -25.67 35.07 1.07
C ILE A 282 -25.46 35.83 -0.25
N GLN A 283 -26.12 35.36 -1.31
CA GLN A 283 -26.08 35.96 -2.65
C GLN A 283 -26.64 37.38 -2.67
N GLU A 284 -27.23 37.87 -1.56
CA GLU A 284 -27.69 39.26 -1.39
C GLU A 284 -26.59 40.32 -1.24
N LYS A 285 -25.29 39.98 -1.34
CA LYS A 285 -24.24 41.01 -1.46
C LYS A 285 -23.30 40.84 -2.65
N LEU A 286 -23.87 40.40 -3.79
CA LEU A 286 -23.29 40.62 -5.13
C LEU A 286 -23.25 42.10 -5.56
N ARG A 287 -23.58 43.04 -4.66
CA ARG A 287 -22.89 44.32 -4.61
C ARG A 287 -21.72 44.17 -3.64
N LEU A 288 -20.52 43.89 -4.18
CA LEU A 288 -19.32 44.47 -3.59
C LEU A 288 -19.63 45.97 -3.51
N SER A 289 -20.11 46.47 -2.36
CA SER A 289 -20.16 47.92 -2.16
C SER A 289 -18.75 48.42 -2.49
N THR A 290 -18.61 49.49 -3.24
CA THR A 290 -17.32 50.04 -3.68
C THR A 290 -16.25 49.97 -2.58
N HIS A 291 -16.68 50.20 -1.33
CA HIS A 291 -15.94 49.97 -0.09
C HIS A 291 -15.27 48.59 0.08
N ASN A 292 -15.95 47.47 -0.14
CA ASN A 292 -15.38 46.12 0.02
C ASN A 292 -14.34 45.79 -1.06
N ALA A 293 -14.54 46.29 -2.28
CA ALA A 293 -13.57 46.14 -3.36
C ALA A 293 -12.31 46.98 -3.08
N GLU A 294 -12.47 48.20 -2.56
CA GLU A 294 -11.37 49.04 -2.10
C GLU A 294 -10.62 48.42 -0.92
N LEU A 295 -11.33 47.83 0.05
CA LEU A 295 -10.71 47.13 1.19
C LEU A 295 -9.85 45.94 0.73
N LEU A 296 -10.36 45.11 -0.19
CA LEU A 296 -9.59 44.00 -0.77
C LEU A 296 -8.38 44.52 -1.57
N THR A 297 -8.56 45.58 -2.34
CA THR A 297 -7.47 46.21 -3.11
C THR A 297 -6.37 46.73 -2.17
N ASN A 298 -6.74 47.45 -1.12
CA ASN A 298 -5.81 47.97 -0.11
C ASN A 298 -5.11 46.84 0.65
N PHE A 299 -5.83 45.78 1.02
CA PHE A 299 -5.25 44.60 1.66
C PHE A 299 -4.16 43.98 0.79
N HIS A 300 -4.45 43.72 -0.49
CA HIS A 300 -3.47 43.14 -1.41
C HIS A 300 -2.29 44.08 -1.69
N GLN A 301 -2.53 45.39 -1.84
CA GLN A 301 -1.46 46.38 -2.05
C GLN A 301 -0.56 46.56 -0.83
N SER A 302 -1.08 46.29 0.37
CA SER A 302 -0.32 46.43 1.62
C SER A 302 0.67 45.30 1.89
N PHE A 303 0.65 44.24 1.07
CA PHE A 303 1.53 43.10 1.20
C PHE A 303 3.00 43.50 0.96
N LYS A 304 3.86 43.20 1.95
CA LYS A 304 5.31 43.41 1.88
C LYS A 304 6.03 42.24 2.54
N ILE A 305 7.30 42.04 2.16
CA ILE A 305 8.18 41.11 2.86
C ILE A 305 9.23 41.95 3.60
N ILE A 306 9.22 41.88 4.93
CA ILE A 306 10.16 42.57 5.81
C ILE A 306 10.88 41.49 6.63
N ASP A 307 12.21 41.44 6.55
CA ASP A 307 13.06 40.46 7.24
C ASP A 307 12.63 38.99 7.05
N GLY A 308 12.20 38.66 5.82
CA GLY A 308 11.76 37.32 5.45
C GLY A 308 10.36 36.94 5.95
N ARG A 309 9.64 37.87 6.61
CA ARG A 309 8.24 37.68 7.03
C ARG A 309 7.31 38.39 6.08
N GLN A 310 6.22 37.71 5.71
CA GLN A 310 5.13 38.31 4.96
C GLN A 310 4.30 39.18 5.91
N VAL A 311 4.23 40.46 5.62
CA VAL A 311 3.52 41.47 6.39
C VAL A 311 2.41 42.03 5.50
N VAL A 312 1.20 42.11 6.05
CA VAL A 312 0.04 42.71 5.40
C VAL A 312 -0.68 43.60 6.41
N HIS A 313 -1.26 44.70 5.95
CA HIS A 313 -2.08 45.54 6.80
C HIS A 313 -3.45 44.90 6.97
N LEU A 314 -3.91 44.77 8.22
CA LEU A 314 -5.29 44.41 8.49
C LEU A 314 -6.21 45.59 8.15
N PRO A 315 -7.33 45.38 7.45
CA PRO A 315 -8.29 46.44 7.17
C PRO A 315 -8.98 46.88 8.46
N TRP A 316 -8.85 48.17 8.79
CA TRP A 316 -9.51 48.79 9.94
C TRP A 316 -10.74 49.57 9.50
N LYS A 317 -11.78 49.56 10.33
CA LYS A 317 -12.93 50.44 10.14
C LYS A 317 -12.50 51.88 10.47
N PRO A 318 -12.74 52.87 9.59
CA PRO A 318 -12.25 54.24 9.79
C PRO A 318 -12.81 54.93 11.05
N GLU A 319 -13.95 54.45 11.55
CA GLU A 319 -14.64 55.00 12.74
C GLU A 319 -14.12 54.43 14.07
N VAL A 320 -13.20 53.47 14.04
CA VAL A 320 -12.69 52.83 15.27
C VAL A 320 -11.39 53.51 15.69
N GLN A 321 -11.50 54.43 16.64
CA GLN A 321 -10.34 54.86 17.42
C GLN A 321 -10.01 53.78 18.45
N LEU A 322 -8.84 53.17 18.31
CA LEU A 322 -8.31 52.26 19.32
C LEU A 322 -8.02 53.08 20.58
N THR A 323 -8.70 52.76 21.68
CA THR A 323 -8.32 53.27 23.00
C THR A 323 -6.91 52.78 23.33
N SER A 324 -6.17 53.57 24.12
CA SER A 324 -4.72 53.48 24.29
C SER A 324 -4.18 52.16 24.87
N SER A 325 -5.03 51.20 25.23
CA SER A 325 -4.63 49.83 25.54
C SER A 325 -5.83 48.90 25.62
N ASN A 326 -5.72 47.70 25.04
CA ASN A 326 -6.65 46.58 25.27
C ASN A 326 -6.10 45.57 26.27
N TYR A 327 -5.08 45.94 27.05
CA TYR A 327 -4.32 45.07 27.95
C TYR A 327 -5.22 44.33 28.95
N ASP A 328 -6.09 45.05 29.66
CA ASP A 328 -6.96 44.45 30.68
C ASP A 328 -7.94 43.45 30.08
N THR A 329 -8.50 43.76 28.91
CA THR A 329 -9.37 42.86 28.16
C THR A 329 -8.63 41.61 27.68
N ALA A 330 -7.38 41.76 27.24
CA ALA A 330 -6.55 40.64 26.80
C ALA A 330 -6.15 39.73 27.97
N ILE A 331 -5.76 40.30 29.13
CA ILE A 331 -5.49 39.58 30.36
C ILE A 331 -6.72 38.81 30.84
N HIS A 332 -7.90 39.44 30.84
CA HIS A 332 -9.14 38.78 31.23
C HIS A 332 -9.50 37.58 30.35
N ARG A 333 -9.20 37.64 29.05
CA ARG A 333 -9.40 36.51 28.12
C ARG A 333 -8.34 35.43 28.21
N PHE A 334 -7.12 35.79 28.64
CA PHE A 334 -6.00 34.86 28.78
C PHE A 334 -6.04 34.06 30.08
N ASN A 335 -6.50 34.66 31.19
CA ASN A 335 -6.55 34.00 32.50
C ASN A 335 -7.35 32.68 32.54
N PRO A 336 -8.50 32.53 31.86
CA PRO A 336 -9.21 31.25 31.77
C PRO A 336 -8.42 30.15 31.07
N LEU A 337 -7.53 30.52 30.13
CA LEU A 337 -6.72 29.57 29.36
C LEU A 337 -5.51 29.06 30.17
N ARG A 338 -5.13 29.74 31.26
CA ARG A 338 -4.06 29.30 32.17
C ARG A 338 -4.46 28.11 33.06
N GLY A 339 -5.76 27.87 33.26
CA GLY A 339 -6.27 26.76 34.08
C GLY A 339 -6.35 25.42 33.35
N LEU A 340 -6.06 25.38 32.05
CA LEU A 340 -5.98 24.14 31.27
C LEU A 340 -4.60 23.52 31.45
N THR A 341 -4.37 22.90 32.61
CA THR A 341 -3.30 21.92 32.77
C THR A 341 -3.59 20.78 31.79
N PHE A 342 -2.83 20.73 30.69
CA PHE A 342 -2.66 19.50 29.94
C PHE A 342 -2.02 18.50 30.89
N PHE A 343 -2.81 17.55 31.40
CA PHE A 343 -2.24 16.32 31.95
C PHE A 343 -1.37 15.72 30.84
N ARG A 344 -0.07 15.65 31.11
CA ARG A 344 0.88 14.83 30.39
C ARG A 344 1.36 13.74 31.32
#